data_AF-A0A4Y9RC25-F1
#
_entry.id   AF-A0A4Y9RC25-F1
#
_cell.length_a   1.000
_cell.length_b   1.000
_cell.length_c   1.000
_cell.angle_alpha   90.00
_cell.angle_beta   90.00
_cell.angle_gamma   90.00
#
_symmetry.space_group_name_H-M   'P 1'
#
loop_
_entity.id
_entity.type
_entity.pdbx_description
1 polymer ?
#
loop_
_entity_poly.entity_id
_entity_poly.type
_entity_poly.pdbx_seq_one_letter_code
_entity_poly.pdbx_strand_id
1 'polypeptide(L)'
;MERVRHARHPLHGWKKWSLILLQWMALLVVVFALVNLALGLSVQSREDRGRRFVHVATALWFSPLDGRSADPTAFARLYGEELGPDAKASDIRGYFERRLDGTIVLDQIMAEQLVERFGGVDARTFPAGVYVGVRALGPDGLPFVPVTKYLAHFLFFPRHAYILVVPETGPAQVFSASLTGHFDADADNEQHLAARIGDYAPGAYDFPSSGQAVHELTLITRDPQETAGALERLSLAKAELEDAEIDYGVLAPNSNTVIGCILEDAGVMSRAERSSALLAVRAPGVGAACR
;
A
#
# COMPACT_ATOMS: atom_id res chain seq x y z
N MET A 1 29.43 -47.42 33.25
CA MET A 1 29.65 -46.00 33.60
C MET A 1 29.58 -45.18 32.33
N GLU A 2 28.51 -44.41 32.20
CA GLU A 2 28.12 -43.62 31.04
C GLU A 2 29.12 -42.52 30.71
N ARG A 3 29.51 -42.42 29.44
CA ARG A 3 30.15 -41.22 28.88
C ARG A 3 29.07 -40.17 28.68
N VAL A 4 28.97 -39.22 29.61
CA VAL A 4 28.22 -37.97 29.40
C VAL A 4 28.88 -37.23 28.24
N ARG A 5 28.25 -37.28 27.06
CA ARG A 5 28.56 -36.41 25.93
C ARG A 5 28.30 -34.97 26.38
N HIS A 6 29.35 -34.24 26.78
CA HIS A 6 29.24 -32.79 26.87
C HIS A 6 29.00 -32.23 25.47
N ALA A 7 27.80 -31.68 25.26
CA ALA A 7 27.46 -30.91 24.09
C ALA A 7 28.44 -29.72 23.97
N ARG A 8 29.38 -29.84 23.03
CA ARG A 8 30.31 -28.77 22.64
C ARG A 8 29.51 -27.66 21.98
N HIS A 9 29.08 -26.65 22.75
CA HIS A 9 28.84 -25.33 22.16
C HIS A 9 30.11 -24.50 22.32
N PRO A 10 30.87 -24.21 21.25
CA PRO A 10 32.23 -23.66 21.31
C PRO A 10 32.30 -22.16 21.64
N LEU A 11 31.18 -21.52 21.95
CA LEU A 11 31.11 -20.06 22.09
C LEU A 11 31.24 -19.67 23.56
N HIS A 12 32.30 -18.92 23.89
CA HIS A 12 32.60 -18.41 25.22
C HIS A 12 32.74 -16.87 25.20
N GLY A 13 32.53 -16.23 26.35
CA GLY A 13 32.68 -14.78 26.52
C GLY A 13 31.73 -13.96 25.63
N TRP A 14 32.22 -12.85 25.08
CA TRP A 14 31.43 -11.93 24.25
C TRP A 14 30.70 -12.61 23.08
N LYS A 15 31.30 -13.63 22.44
CA LYS A 15 30.68 -14.36 21.32
C LYS A 15 29.40 -15.10 21.72
N LYS A 16 29.34 -15.64 22.94
CA LYS A 16 28.13 -16.28 23.49
C LYS A 16 27.03 -15.24 23.72
N TRP A 17 27.39 -14.11 24.32
CA TRP A 17 26.44 -13.03 24.59
C TRP A 17 25.94 -12.36 23.30
N SER A 18 26.79 -12.17 22.29
CA SER A 18 26.39 -11.69 20.97
C SER A 18 25.43 -12.65 20.26
N LEU A 19 25.67 -13.96 20.35
CA LEU A 19 24.73 -14.94 19.78
C LEU A 19 23.38 -14.92 20.50
N ILE A 20 23.38 -14.88 21.84
CA ILE A 20 22.15 -14.80 22.64
C ILE A 20 21.39 -13.52 22.30
N LEU A 21 22.08 -12.38 22.20
CA LEU A 21 21.47 -11.11 21.82
C LEU A 21 20.86 -11.18 20.41
N LEU A 22 21.59 -11.75 19.45
CA LEU A 22 21.11 -11.92 18.08
C LEU A 22 19.89 -12.85 18.01
N GLN A 23 19.88 -13.94 18.79
CA GLN A 23 18.73 -14.84 18.92
C GLN A 23 17.52 -14.14 19.56
N TRP A 24 17.74 -13.32 20.59
CA TRP A 24 16.69 -12.51 21.21
C TRP A 24 16.12 -11.47 20.25
N MET A 25 16.97 -10.77 19.49
CA MET A 25 16.51 -9.84 18.44
C MET A 25 15.72 -10.58 17.36
N ALA A 26 16.20 -11.73 16.89
CA ALA A 26 15.48 -12.53 15.90
C ALA A 26 14.13 -13.02 16.44
N LEU A 27 14.08 -13.49 17.69
CA LEU A 27 12.84 -13.90 18.34
C LEU A 27 11.86 -12.74 18.48
N LEU A 28 12.34 -11.56 18.89
CA LEU A 28 11.51 -10.36 19.01
C LEU A 28 10.95 -9.94 17.65
N VAL A 29 11.75 -9.98 16.58
CA VAL A 29 11.30 -9.74 15.21
C VAL A 29 10.22 -10.76 14.79
N VAL A 30 10.41 -12.05 15.08
CA VAL A 30 9.44 -13.10 14.74
C VAL A 30 8.14 -12.95 15.55
N VAL A 31 8.21 -12.72 16.86
CA VAL A 31 7.01 -12.50 17.68
C VAL A 31 6.24 -11.28 17.20
N PHE A 32 6.95 -10.19 16.90
CA PHE A 32 6.36 -8.99 16.35
C PHE A 32 5.72 -9.23 14.97
N ALA A 33 6.37 -10.02 14.10
CA ALA A 33 5.80 -10.47 12.83
C ALA A 33 4.46 -11.18 13.01
N LEU A 34 4.43 -12.13 13.94
CA LEU A 34 3.25 -12.94 14.22
C LEU A 34 2.11 -12.10 14.79
N VAL A 35 2.40 -11.16 15.70
CA VAL A 35 1.40 -10.23 16.23
C VAL A 35 0.84 -9.34 15.11
N ASN A 36 1.68 -8.81 14.23
CA ASN A 36 1.22 -7.96 13.12
C ASN A 36 0.43 -8.73 12.06
N LEU A 37 0.83 -9.96 11.76
CA LEU A 37 0.08 -10.87 10.91
C LEU A 37 -1.27 -11.17 11.53
N ALA A 38 -1.32 -11.52 12.82
CA ALA A 38 -2.56 -11.78 13.54
C ALA A 38 -3.48 -10.56 13.56
N LEU A 39 -2.94 -9.37 13.83
CA LEU A 39 -3.69 -8.11 13.74
C LEU A 39 -4.22 -7.88 12.32
N GLY A 40 -3.46 -8.25 11.28
CA GLY A 40 -3.79 -7.95 9.88
C GLY A 40 -4.94 -8.82 9.44
N LEU A 41 -4.83 -10.09 9.79
CA LEU A 41 -5.90 -11.06 9.66
C LEU A 41 -7.11 -10.74 10.54
N SER A 42 -6.97 -10.02 11.66
CA SER A 42 -8.11 -9.73 12.56
C SER A 42 -8.91 -8.48 12.17
N VAL A 43 -8.28 -7.51 11.52
CA VAL A 43 -8.90 -6.21 11.19
C VAL A 43 -9.45 -6.18 9.76
N GLN A 44 -8.96 -7.05 8.87
CA GLN A 44 -9.42 -7.12 7.49
C GLN A 44 -10.68 -7.98 7.34
N SER A 45 -11.50 -7.64 6.33
CA SER A 45 -12.91 -7.95 6.12
C SER A 45 -13.37 -9.43 6.29
N ARG A 46 -14.68 -9.65 6.19
CA ARG A 46 -15.36 -10.97 6.20
C ARG A 46 -14.92 -11.94 5.09
N GLU A 47 -14.01 -11.56 4.19
CA GLU A 47 -13.43 -12.49 3.21
C GLU A 47 -12.66 -13.59 3.95
N ASP A 48 -12.60 -14.80 3.38
CA ASP A 48 -11.85 -15.90 3.96
C ASP A 48 -10.39 -15.49 4.14
N ARG A 49 -10.00 -15.28 5.42
CA ARG A 49 -8.69 -14.77 5.84
C ARG A 49 -7.54 -15.59 5.27
N GLY A 50 -7.74 -16.91 5.13
CA GLY A 50 -6.77 -17.80 4.51
C GLY A 50 -6.60 -17.51 3.02
N ARG A 51 -7.72 -17.32 2.31
CA ARG A 51 -7.73 -17.05 0.87
C ARG A 51 -7.07 -15.71 0.54
N ARG A 52 -7.35 -14.66 1.32
CA ARG A 52 -6.68 -13.36 1.17
C ARG A 52 -5.18 -13.45 1.42
N PHE A 53 -4.74 -14.15 2.47
CA PHE A 53 -3.31 -14.33 2.73
C PHE A 53 -2.60 -15.03 1.58
N VAL A 54 -3.19 -16.12 1.07
CA VAL A 54 -2.65 -16.85 -0.08
C VAL A 54 -2.62 -15.96 -1.33
N HIS A 55 -3.68 -15.18 -1.59
CA HIS A 55 -3.73 -14.21 -2.69
C HIS A 55 -2.56 -13.21 -2.60
N VAL A 56 -2.41 -12.54 -1.45
CA VAL A 56 -1.36 -11.54 -1.22
C VAL A 56 0.03 -12.16 -1.32
N ALA A 57 0.26 -13.33 -0.72
CA ALA A 57 1.56 -14.01 -0.78
C ALA A 57 1.90 -14.45 -2.21
N THR A 58 0.90 -14.90 -2.97
CA THR A 58 1.08 -15.32 -4.37
C THR A 58 1.28 -14.11 -5.28
N ALA A 59 0.56 -13.01 -5.04
CA ALA A 59 0.79 -11.72 -5.70
C ALA A 59 2.23 -11.27 -5.48
N LEU A 60 2.66 -11.15 -4.21
CA LEU A 60 4.04 -10.83 -3.84
C LEU A 60 5.07 -11.75 -4.52
N TRP A 61 4.77 -13.04 -4.67
CA TRP A 61 5.66 -13.98 -5.34
C TRP A 61 5.87 -13.63 -6.81
N PHE A 62 4.79 -13.35 -7.53
CA PHE A 62 4.80 -13.06 -8.96
C PHE A 62 5.08 -11.59 -9.31
N SER A 63 5.01 -10.68 -8.34
CA SER A 63 5.31 -9.27 -8.60
C SER A 63 6.74 -9.09 -9.07
N PRO A 64 6.93 -8.40 -10.22
CA PRO A 64 8.24 -8.19 -10.77
C PRO A 64 9.08 -7.27 -9.87
N LEU A 65 10.40 -7.35 -10.06
CA LEU A 65 11.31 -6.37 -9.49
C LEU A 65 11.28 -5.09 -10.34
N ASP A 66 11.63 -3.95 -9.77
CA ASP A 66 11.65 -2.68 -10.50
C ASP A 66 12.39 -2.79 -11.84
N GLY A 67 11.77 -2.24 -12.89
CA GLY A 67 12.28 -2.29 -14.26
C GLY A 67 12.14 -3.64 -14.96
N ARG A 68 11.42 -4.62 -14.37
CA ARG A 68 11.07 -5.89 -15.02
C ARG A 68 9.57 -5.97 -15.28
N SER A 69 9.19 -6.65 -16.35
CA SER A 69 7.79 -7.00 -16.62
C SER A 69 7.33 -8.16 -15.74
N ALA A 70 6.04 -8.22 -15.41
CA ALA A 70 5.47 -9.39 -14.75
C ALA A 70 5.61 -10.67 -15.58
N ASP A 71 5.56 -11.80 -14.89
CA ASP A 71 5.47 -13.12 -15.53
C ASP A 71 4.17 -13.20 -16.34
N PRO A 72 4.20 -13.53 -17.65
CA PRO A 72 3.01 -13.57 -18.50
C PRO A 72 1.98 -14.63 -18.06
N THR A 73 2.37 -15.57 -17.19
CA THR A 73 1.48 -16.58 -16.61
C THR A 73 0.87 -16.16 -15.27
N ALA A 74 1.32 -15.04 -14.69
CA ALA A 74 0.91 -14.61 -13.36
C ALA A 74 -0.59 -14.33 -13.26
N PHE A 75 -1.18 -13.64 -14.25
CA PHE A 75 -2.61 -13.34 -14.25
C PHE A 75 -3.45 -14.62 -14.26
N ALA A 76 -3.13 -15.57 -15.14
CA ALA A 76 -3.84 -16.85 -15.20
C ALA A 76 -3.71 -17.66 -13.91
N ARG A 77 -2.57 -17.58 -13.21
CA ARG A 77 -2.35 -18.29 -11.94
C ARG A 77 -3.09 -17.67 -10.77
N LEU A 78 -3.15 -16.33 -10.67
CA LEU A 78 -3.84 -15.65 -9.58
C LEU A 78 -5.35 -15.54 -9.81
N TYR A 79 -5.73 -15.21 -11.04
CA TYR A 79 -7.09 -14.79 -11.38
C TYR A 79 -7.82 -15.76 -12.28
N GLY A 80 -7.14 -16.72 -12.90
CA GLY A 80 -7.72 -17.58 -13.94
C GLY A 80 -8.87 -18.47 -13.47
N GLU A 81 -8.90 -18.88 -12.20
CA GLU A 81 -10.02 -19.67 -11.66
C GLU A 81 -11.33 -18.85 -11.60
N GLU A 82 -11.25 -17.57 -11.24
CA GLU A 82 -12.43 -16.71 -11.08
C GLU A 82 -12.78 -15.90 -12.32
N LEU A 83 -11.78 -15.42 -13.05
CA LEU A 83 -11.93 -14.49 -14.16
C LEU A 83 -11.68 -15.14 -15.53
N GLY A 84 -11.04 -16.31 -15.56
CA GLY A 84 -10.58 -16.92 -16.79
C GLY A 84 -9.38 -16.18 -17.43
N PRO A 85 -8.78 -16.75 -18.49
CA PRO A 85 -7.63 -16.16 -19.17
C PRO A 85 -7.98 -14.89 -19.97
N ASP A 86 -9.20 -14.79 -20.49
CA ASP A 86 -9.64 -13.71 -21.39
C ASP A 86 -10.68 -12.78 -20.74
N ALA A 87 -10.58 -12.56 -19.42
CA ALA A 87 -11.49 -11.74 -18.64
C ALA A 87 -11.82 -10.40 -19.34
N LYS A 88 -13.10 -10.06 -19.47
CA LYS A 88 -13.54 -8.77 -20.00
C LYS A 88 -13.49 -7.70 -18.92
N ALA A 89 -13.50 -6.43 -19.32
CA ALA A 89 -13.52 -5.30 -18.38
C ALA A 89 -14.66 -5.41 -17.35
N SER A 90 -15.86 -5.82 -17.78
CA SER A 90 -17.01 -6.04 -16.90
C SER A 90 -16.80 -7.19 -15.90
N ASP A 91 -16.06 -8.23 -16.28
CA ASP A 91 -15.80 -9.37 -15.41
C ASP A 91 -14.84 -8.94 -14.28
N ILE A 92 -13.82 -8.15 -14.62
CA ILE A 92 -12.87 -7.57 -13.68
C ILE A 92 -13.57 -6.56 -12.75
N ARG A 93 -14.42 -5.68 -13.30
CA ARG A 93 -15.23 -4.77 -12.49
C ARG A 93 -16.11 -5.55 -11.52
N GLY A 94 -16.81 -6.58 -12.00
CA GLY A 94 -17.61 -7.45 -11.15
C GLY A 94 -16.80 -8.18 -10.08
N TYR A 95 -15.54 -8.56 -10.36
CA TYR A 95 -14.62 -9.14 -9.38
C TYR A 95 -14.35 -8.19 -8.22
N PHE A 96 -14.13 -6.91 -8.50
CA PHE A 96 -13.95 -5.89 -7.47
C PHE A 96 -15.27 -5.56 -6.76
N GLU A 97 -16.38 -5.42 -7.49
CA GLU A 97 -17.70 -5.11 -6.90
C GLU A 97 -18.11 -6.12 -5.82
N ARG A 98 -17.84 -7.41 -6.03
CA ARG A 98 -18.12 -8.47 -5.05
C ARG A 98 -17.27 -8.37 -3.77
N ARG A 99 -16.21 -7.56 -3.77
CA ARG A 99 -15.22 -7.44 -2.69
C ARG A 99 -15.19 -6.08 -2.02
N LEU A 100 -16.04 -5.14 -2.46
CA LEU A 100 -16.08 -3.76 -1.95
C LEU A 100 -16.50 -3.62 -0.49
N ASP A 101 -16.92 -4.70 0.18
CA ASP A 101 -17.21 -4.70 1.61
C ASP A 101 -15.90 -4.67 2.44
N GLY A 102 -15.24 -3.51 2.45
CA GLY A 102 -14.04 -3.22 3.25
C GLY A 102 -12.82 -2.85 2.40
N THR A 103 -11.70 -3.54 2.66
CA THR A 103 -10.43 -3.29 1.98
C THR A 103 -10.21 -4.32 0.88
N ILE A 104 -10.06 -3.88 -0.36
CA ILE A 104 -9.73 -4.71 -1.53
C ILE A 104 -8.22 -4.68 -1.82
N VAL A 105 -7.74 -5.72 -2.49
CA VAL A 105 -6.37 -5.80 -2.97
C VAL A 105 -6.31 -5.43 -4.44
N LEU A 106 -5.51 -4.43 -4.78
CA LEU A 106 -5.06 -4.16 -6.14
C LEU A 106 -3.57 -4.49 -6.22
N ASP A 107 -3.26 -5.70 -6.67
CA ASP A 107 -1.87 -6.09 -6.90
C ASP A 107 -1.36 -5.64 -8.27
N GLN A 108 -0.05 -5.64 -8.40
CA GLN A 108 0.63 -5.21 -9.62
C GLN A 108 0.24 -6.03 -10.85
N ILE A 109 -0.04 -7.33 -10.70
CA ILE A 109 -0.38 -8.20 -11.82
C ILE A 109 -1.72 -7.78 -12.41
N MET A 110 -2.70 -7.48 -11.55
CA MET A 110 -3.97 -6.92 -11.99
C MET A 110 -3.79 -5.50 -12.57
N ALA A 111 -3.01 -4.65 -11.91
CA ALA A 111 -2.77 -3.29 -12.38
C ALA A 111 -2.12 -3.24 -13.77
N GLU A 112 -1.10 -4.07 -14.01
CA GLU A 112 -0.45 -4.22 -15.32
C GLU A 112 -1.41 -4.80 -16.35
N GLN A 113 -2.19 -5.83 -16.02
CA GLN A 113 -3.22 -6.36 -16.91
C GLN A 113 -4.23 -5.28 -17.33
N LEU A 114 -4.62 -4.40 -16.41
CA LEU A 114 -5.55 -3.30 -16.68
C LEU A 114 -4.94 -2.27 -17.64
N VAL A 115 -3.66 -1.91 -17.44
CA VAL A 115 -2.92 -1.04 -18.34
C VAL A 115 -2.75 -1.68 -19.72
N GLU A 116 -2.24 -2.90 -19.79
CA GLU A 116 -1.91 -3.59 -21.04
C GLU A 116 -3.14 -3.87 -21.90
N ARG A 117 -4.26 -4.28 -21.31
CA ARG A 117 -5.46 -4.70 -22.07
C ARG A 117 -6.52 -3.61 -22.22
N PHE A 118 -6.59 -2.68 -21.27
CA PHE A 118 -7.67 -1.68 -21.24
C PHE A 118 -7.18 -0.23 -21.27
N GLY A 119 -5.86 -0.01 -21.25
CA GLY A 119 -5.22 1.29 -21.33
C GLY A 119 -5.09 2.01 -19.98
N GLY A 120 -5.48 1.37 -18.87
CA GLY A 120 -5.39 1.93 -17.52
C GLY A 120 -6.47 1.39 -16.58
N VAL A 121 -6.48 1.92 -15.36
CA VAL A 121 -7.58 1.72 -14.41
C VAL A 121 -8.64 2.77 -14.67
N ASP A 122 -9.89 2.35 -14.83
CA ASP A 122 -10.99 3.25 -15.18
C ASP A 122 -12.36 2.72 -14.73
N ALA A 123 -13.41 3.50 -14.98
CA ALA A 123 -14.78 3.14 -14.61
C ALA A 123 -15.33 1.86 -15.29
N ARG A 124 -14.71 1.39 -16.39
CA ARG A 124 -15.13 0.17 -17.10
C ARG A 124 -14.64 -1.09 -16.37
N THR A 125 -13.48 -0.97 -15.72
CA THR A 125 -12.73 -2.08 -15.13
C THR A 125 -12.74 -2.07 -13.61
N PHE A 126 -12.96 -0.90 -13.01
CA PHE A 126 -12.96 -0.69 -11.58
C PHE A 126 -14.25 0.00 -11.13
N PRO A 127 -14.79 -0.31 -9.93
CA PRO A 127 -16.02 0.31 -9.48
C PRO A 127 -15.82 1.78 -9.13
N ALA A 128 -16.77 2.64 -9.51
CA ALA A 128 -16.76 4.05 -9.15
C ALA A 128 -16.76 4.25 -7.63
N GLY A 129 -16.04 5.27 -7.18
CA GLY A 129 -15.92 5.63 -5.78
C GLY A 129 -14.59 6.33 -5.45
N VAL A 130 -14.46 6.73 -4.19
CA VAL A 130 -13.23 7.26 -3.61
C VAL A 130 -12.62 6.23 -2.68
N TYR A 131 -11.35 5.93 -2.87
CA TYR A 131 -10.62 4.92 -2.12
C TYR A 131 -9.35 5.52 -1.51
N VAL A 132 -9.00 5.11 -0.30
CA VAL A 132 -7.67 5.31 0.24
C VAL A 132 -6.84 4.07 -0.05
N GLY A 133 -5.82 4.24 -0.89
CA GLY A 133 -4.85 3.20 -1.18
C GLY A 133 -3.65 3.31 -0.26
N VAL A 134 -3.13 2.16 0.18
CA VAL A 134 -1.80 2.08 0.79
C VAL A 134 -0.94 1.02 0.21
N ARG A 135 0.36 1.32 0.24
CA ARG A 135 1.44 0.38 -0.08
C ARG A 135 2.47 0.35 1.04
N ALA A 136 3.07 -0.82 1.25
CA ALA A 136 4.25 -0.95 2.10
C ALA A 136 5.46 -0.25 1.47
N LEU A 137 6.28 0.40 2.29
CA LEU A 137 7.56 0.96 1.88
C LEU A 137 8.69 0.01 2.27
N GLY A 138 9.81 0.08 1.58
CA GLY A 138 11.01 -0.62 1.99
C GLY A 138 12.14 -0.42 0.99
N PRO A 139 13.31 -1.05 1.20
CA PRO A 139 14.47 -0.78 0.35
C PRO A 139 14.26 -1.34 -1.06
N ASP A 140 14.31 -0.46 -2.07
CA ASP A 140 14.32 -0.81 -3.48
C ASP A 140 15.67 -1.33 -3.95
N GLY A 141 15.66 -2.09 -5.04
CA GLY A 141 16.85 -2.67 -5.65
C GLY A 141 17.40 -3.94 -5.00
N LEU A 142 18.15 -4.68 -5.82
CA LEU A 142 18.94 -5.81 -5.35
C LEU A 142 20.08 -5.31 -4.44
N PRO A 143 20.50 -6.11 -3.43
CA PRO A 143 20.09 -7.49 -3.16
C PRO A 143 18.92 -7.62 -2.16
N PHE A 144 18.37 -6.50 -1.67
CA PHE A 144 17.48 -6.53 -0.50
C PHE A 144 16.04 -6.86 -0.88
N VAL A 145 15.52 -6.35 -2.01
CA VAL A 145 14.12 -6.50 -2.43
C VAL A 145 13.54 -7.93 -2.33
N PRO A 146 14.22 -9.01 -2.78
CA PRO A 146 13.62 -10.35 -2.75
C PRO A 146 13.28 -10.85 -1.33
N VAL A 147 14.05 -10.40 -0.33
CA VAL A 147 13.83 -10.72 1.08
C VAL A 147 12.93 -9.68 1.72
N THR A 148 13.18 -8.40 1.44
CA THR A 148 12.47 -7.30 2.09
C THR A 148 11.05 -7.14 1.60
N LYS A 149 10.65 -7.57 0.39
CA LYS A 149 9.24 -7.42 -0.08
C LYS A 149 8.21 -8.12 0.82
N TYR A 150 8.52 -9.34 1.26
CA TYR A 150 7.65 -10.08 2.18
C TYR A 150 7.70 -9.48 3.57
N LEU A 151 8.89 -9.10 4.03
CA LEU A 151 9.06 -8.46 5.32
C LEU A 151 8.41 -7.07 5.34
N ALA A 152 8.40 -6.34 4.24
CA ALA A 152 7.78 -5.02 4.12
C ALA A 152 6.26 -5.09 4.13
N HIS A 153 5.71 -6.09 3.45
CA HIS A 153 4.27 -6.27 3.43
C HIS A 153 3.72 -6.78 4.77
N PHE A 154 4.43 -7.72 5.42
CA PHE A 154 3.94 -8.39 6.63
C PHE A 154 4.55 -7.90 7.95
N LEU A 155 5.76 -7.33 7.93
CA LEU A 155 6.35 -6.63 9.09
C LEU A 155 6.15 -5.13 8.91
N PHE A 156 6.06 -4.43 10.03
CA PHE A 156 5.69 -3.02 10.11
C PHE A 156 6.73 -2.10 9.44
N PHE A 157 6.65 -1.99 8.12
CA PHE A 157 7.29 -0.91 7.41
C PHE A 157 6.33 0.28 7.31
N PRO A 158 6.85 1.52 7.28
CA PRO A 158 6.02 2.67 7.01
C PRO A 158 5.24 2.41 5.71
N ARG A 159 3.97 2.80 5.69
CA ARG A 159 3.12 2.71 4.51
C ARG A 159 2.94 4.09 3.95
N HIS A 160 2.88 4.18 2.63
CA HIS A 160 2.52 5.43 1.95
C HIS A 160 1.08 5.35 1.48
N ALA A 161 0.29 6.36 1.86
CA ALA A 161 -1.11 6.48 1.46
C ALA A 161 -1.26 7.33 0.20
N TYR A 162 -2.33 7.09 -0.55
CA TYR A 162 -2.79 7.91 -1.65
C TYR A 162 -4.30 7.78 -1.76
N ILE A 163 -4.93 8.67 -2.54
CA ILE A 163 -6.36 8.62 -2.80
C ILE A 163 -6.54 8.22 -4.25
N LEU A 164 -7.33 7.18 -4.49
CA LEU A 164 -7.76 6.77 -5.82
C LEU A 164 -9.21 7.21 -5.99
N VAL A 165 -9.47 8.07 -6.96
CA VAL A 165 -10.82 8.48 -7.37
C VAL A 165 -11.14 7.79 -8.68
N VAL A 166 -12.15 6.93 -8.66
CA VAL A 166 -12.68 6.30 -9.87
C VAL A 166 -14.01 6.97 -10.20
N PRO A 167 -14.10 7.78 -11.26
CA PRO A 167 -15.34 8.44 -11.64
C PRO A 167 -16.37 7.43 -12.18
N GLU A 168 -17.62 7.88 -12.37
CA GLU A 168 -18.64 7.07 -13.07
C GLU A 168 -18.27 6.80 -14.53
N THR A 169 -17.52 7.72 -15.15
CA THR A 169 -17.02 7.60 -16.51
C THR A 169 -15.62 8.20 -16.61
N GLY A 170 -14.72 7.51 -17.30
CA GLY A 170 -13.36 7.99 -17.55
C GLY A 170 -12.29 7.32 -16.68
N PRO A 171 -11.03 7.80 -16.80
CA PRO A 171 -9.87 7.20 -16.13
C PRO A 171 -9.91 7.45 -14.62
N ALA A 172 -9.35 6.50 -13.86
CA ALA A 172 -9.11 6.69 -12.44
C ALA A 172 -7.97 7.69 -12.22
N GLN A 173 -8.19 8.61 -11.30
CA GLN A 173 -7.24 9.64 -10.91
C GLN A 173 -6.68 9.33 -9.53
N VAL A 174 -5.39 9.58 -9.32
CA VAL A 174 -4.74 9.43 -8.04
C VAL A 174 -4.30 10.78 -7.52
N PHE A 175 -4.59 11.05 -6.26
CA PHE A 175 -3.97 12.11 -5.48
C PHE A 175 -2.93 11.52 -4.53
N SER A 176 -1.71 12.05 -4.55
CA SER A 176 -0.63 11.67 -3.64
C SER A 176 0.09 12.91 -3.14
N ALA A 177 0.45 12.92 -1.86
CA ALA A 177 1.25 13.98 -1.25
C ALA A 177 2.63 13.44 -0.84
N SER A 178 3.69 14.21 -1.05
CA SER A 178 5.07 13.81 -0.75
C SER A 178 6.00 15.02 -0.61
N LEU A 179 7.27 14.77 -0.30
CA LEU A 179 8.36 15.72 -0.53
C LEU A 179 8.40 16.16 -2.00
N THR A 180 8.61 17.44 -2.26
CA THR A 180 8.78 17.98 -3.63
C THR A 180 9.90 17.26 -4.37
N GLY A 181 11.02 16.96 -3.69
CA GLY A 181 12.14 16.22 -4.26
C GLY A 181 11.79 14.81 -4.78
N HIS A 182 10.66 14.23 -4.32
CA HIS A 182 10.16 12.95 -4.86
C HIS A 182 9.35 13.10 -6.15
N PHE A 183 8.88 14.31 -6.47
CA PHE A 183 8.19 14.59 -7.72
C PHE A 183 9.09 15.26 -8.76
N ASP A 184 10.04 16.07 -8.28
CA ASP A 184 10.97 16.82 -9.10
C ASP A 184 12.32 16.89 -8.37
N ALA A 185 13.29 16.13 -8.87
CA ALA A 185 14.61 16.00 -8.27
C ALA A 185 15.45 17.28 -8.38
N ASP A 186 15.04 18.24 -9.22
CA ASP A 186 15.76 19.49 -9.45
C ASP A 186 15.05 20.70 -8.79
N ALA A 187 14.07 20.46 -7.92
CA ALA A 187 13.28 21.51 -7.28
C ALA A 187 14.09 22.33 -6.26
N ASP A 188 13.90 23.65 -6.24
CA ASP A 188 14.62 24.58 -5.35
C ASP A 188 14.45 24.27 -3.85
N ASN A 189 13.31 23.69 -3.46
CA ASN A 189 12.98 23.31 -2.08
C ASN A 189 12.50 21.85 -1.98
N GLU A 190 13.43 20.90 -2.13
CA GLU A 190 13.16 19.46 -2.12
C GLU A 190 12.43 18.95 -0.85
N GLN A 191 12.58 19.67 0.27
CA GLN A 191 12.05 19.28 1.59
C GLN A 191 10.60 19.72 1.84
N HIS A 192 10.02 20.55 0.97
CA HIS A 192 8.63 20.96 1.12
C HIS A 192 7.67 19.82 0.79
N LEU A 193 6.50 19.83 1.43
CA LEU A 193 5.38 19.01 1.03
C LEU A 193 4.73 19.57 -0.23
N ALA A 194 4.46 18.69 -1.18
CA ALA A 194 3.70 18.95 -2.39
C ALA A 194 2.69 17.82 -2.62
N ALA A 195 1.71 18.06 -3.48
CA ALA A 195 0.80 17.03 -3.93
C ALA A 195 0.71 16.97 -5.46
N ARG A 196 0.40 15.78 -5.99
CA ARG A 196 0.18 15.53 -7.42
C ARG A 196 -1.16 14.85 -7.61
N ILE A 197 -1.82 15.24 -8.70
CA ILE A 197 -3.00 14.56 -9.24
C ILE A 197 -2.65 14.11 -10.65
N GLY A 198 -2.95 12.86 -10.98
CA GLY A 198 -2.79 12.33 -12.33
C GLY A 198 -3.40 10.95 -12.46
N ASP A 199 -3.36 10.41 -13.67
CA ASP A 199 -3.89 9.07 -13.97
C ASP A 199 -3.21 8.01 -13.09
N TYR A 200 -3.99 6.99 -12.70
CA TYR A 200 -3.40 5.83 -12.03
C TYR A 200 -2.39 5.14 -12.96
N ALA A 201 -1.14 5.02 -12.50
CA ALA A 201 -0.14 4.17 -13.11
C ALA A 201 0.39 3.15 -12.07
N PRO A 202 0.63 1.88 -12.44
CA PRO A 202 1.11 0.85 -11.51
C PRO A 202 2.42 1.19 -10.80
N GLY A 203 3.24 2.05 -11.40
CA GLY A 203 4.49 2.57 -10.83
C GLY A 203 4.48 4.06 -10.48
N ALA A 204 3.36 4.78 -10.69
CA ALA A 204 3.32 6.20 -10.33
C ALA A 204 3.36 6.33 -8.79
N TYR A 205 4.00 7.40 -8.33
CA TYR A 205 4.25 7.73 -6.91
C TYR A 205 5.43 6.93 -6.33
N ASP A 206 6.62 7.28 -6.84
CA ASP A 206 7.96 6.83 -6.46
C ASP A 206 8.26 7.15 -4.99
N PHE A 207 7.97 6.20 -4.13
CA PHE A 207 8.61 6.10 -2.83
C PHE A 207 9.43 4.82 -2.81
N PRO A 208 10.53 4.75 -2.04
CA PRO A 208 11.29 3.53 -1.87
C PRO A 208 10.36 2.40 -1.40
N SER A 209 10.09 1.44 -2.27
CA SER A 209 8.96 0.52 -2.15
C SER A 209 9.29 -0.97 -2.06
N SER A 210 10.48 -1.40 -1.64
CA SER A 210 10.85 -2.82 -1.48
C SER A 210 10.31 -3.78 -2.55
N GLY A 211 10.27 -3.38 -3.82
CA GLY A 211 9.61 -4.17 -4.84
C GLY A 211 8.09 -4.15 -4.68
N GLN A 212 7.48 -3.46 -5.63
CA GLN A 212 6.06 -3.42 -5.95
C GLN A 212 5.37 -4.77 -5.76
N ALA A 213 4.16 -4.80 -5.19
CA ALA A 213 3.34 -6.01 -5.27
C ALA A 213 1.86 -5.85 -4.96
N VAL A 214 1.48 -5.12 -3.91
CA VAL A 214 0.11 -5.19 -3.37
C VAL A 214 -0.29 -3.84 -2.78
N HIS A 215 -1.34 -3.24 -3.35
CA HIS A 215 -2.00 -2.06 -2.82
C HIS A 215 -3.26 -2.51 -2.08
N GLU A 216 -3.42 -2.05 -0.85
CA GLU A 216 -4.66 -2.24 -0.10
C GLU A 216 -5.51 -0.98 -0.26
N LEU A 217 -6.66 -1.11 -0.91
CA LEU A 217 -7.58 -0.01 -1.16
C LEU A 217 -8.77 -0.14 -0.22
N THR A 218 -8.99 0.87 0.61
CA THR A 218 -10.17 0.95 1.47
C THR A 218 -11.15 1.93 0.87
N LEU A 219 -12.37 1.48 0.60
CA LEU A 219 -13.43 2.32 0.09
C LEU A 219 -13.86 3.36 1.13
N ILE A 220 -13.93 4.62 0.72
CA ILE A 220 -14.42 5.74 1.54
C ILE A 220 -15.89 5.98 1.21
N THR A 221 -16.19 6.22 -0.05
CA THR A 221 -17.57 6.49 -0.50
C THR A 221 -17.79 5.99 -1.93
N ARG A 222 -19.03 5.59 -2.21
CA ARG A 222 -19.54 5.30 -3.56
C ARG A 222 -20.72 6.20 -3.92
N ASP A 223 -20.99 7.23 -3.12
CA ASP A 223 -22.02 8.20 -3.47
C ASP A 223 -21.58 8.89 -4.78
N PRO A 224 -22.39 8.81 -5.86
CA PRO A 224 -22.06 9.45 -7.13
C PRO A 224 -21.87 10.97 -7.00
N GLN A 225 -22.61 11.62 -6.10
CA GLN A 225 -22.48 13.06 -5.86
C GLN A 225 -21.14 13.40 -5.21
N GLU A 226 -20.75 12.63 -4.17
CA GLU A 226 -19.47 12.85 -3.49
C GLU A 226 -18.28 12.51 -4.38
N THR A 227 -18.40 11.45 -5.19
CA THR A 227 -17.37 11.00 -6.14
C THR A 227 -17.15 12.03 -7.24
N ALA A 228 -18.22 12.60 -7.81
CA ALA A 228 -18.14 13.61 -8.87
C ALA A 228 -17.41 14.88 -8.40
N GLY A 229 -17.64 15.31 -7.15
CA GLY A 229 -16.97 16.47 -6.56
C GLY A 229 -15.61 16.19 -5.92
N ALA A 230 -15.15 14.93 -5.85
CA ALA A 230 -13.94 14.59 -5.11
C ALA A 230 -12.68 15.21 -5.74
N LEU A 231 -12.54 15.17 -7.07
CA LEU A 231 -11.34 15.67 -7.75
C LEU A 231 -11.17 17.19 -7.65
N GLU A 232 -12.28 17.93 -7.73
CA GLU A 232 -12.25 19.38 -7.55
C GLU A 232 -11.78 19.74 -6.14
N ARG A 233 -12.34 19.08 -5.12
CA ARG A 233 -11.96 19.27 -3.71
C ARG A 233 -10.50 18.90 -3.45
N LEU A 234 -10.00 17.82 -4.05
CA LEU A 234 -8.59 17.44 -3.97
C LEU A 234 -7.67 18.42 -4.71
N SER A 235 -8.14 19.01 -5.80
CA SER A 235 -7.37 20.03 -6.54
C SER A 235 -7.25 21.33 -5.74
N LEU A 236 -8.32 21.73 -5.04
CA LEU A 236 -8.28 22.86 -4.10
C LEU A 236 -7.32 22.58 -2.94
N ALA A 237 -7.42 21.39 -2.32
CA ALA A 237 -6.51 21.02 -1.24
C ALA A 237 -5.04 20.90 -1.68
N LYS A 238 -4.77 20.49 -2.92
CA LYS A 238 -3.43 20.55 -3.52
C LYS A 238 -2.92 21.99 -3.54
N ALA A 239 -3.73 22.94 -4.02
CA ALA A 239 -3.34 24.35 -4.08
C ALA A 239 -3.09 24.94 -2.69
N GLU A 240 -3.96 24.62 -1.72
CA GLU A 240 -3.77 25.05 -0.32
C GLU A 240 -2.48 24.47 0.30
N LEU A 241 -2.14 23.22 -0.01
CA LEU A 241 -0.88 22.61 0.45
C LEU A 241 0.34 23.30 -0.17
N GLU A 242 0.29 23.60 -1.47
CA GLU A 242 1.35 24.30 -2.20
C GLU A 242 1.56 25.72 -1.65
N ASP A 243 0.48 26.44 -1.30
CA ASP A 243 0.54 27.79 -0.71
C ASP A 243 1.03 27.79 0.75
N ALA A 244 0.85 26.68 1.48
CA ALA A 244 1.20 26.59 2.90
C ALA A 244 2.71 26.39 3.16
N GLU A 245 3.51 26.08 2.12
CA GLU A 245 4.97 25.91 2.18
C GLU A 245 5.44 25.06 3.38
N ILE A 246 4.77 23.94 3.64
CA ILE A 246 5.03 23.11 4.83
C ILE A 246 6.27 22.25 4.61
N ASP A 247 7.26 22.37 5.50
CA ASP A 247 8.40 21.45 5.55
C ASP A 247 7.98 20.02 5.97
N TYR A 248 8.42 19.02 5.21
CA TYR A 248 8.25 17.62 5.57
C TYR A 248 9.13 17.27 6.78
N GLY A 249 8.54 16.63 7.80
CA GLY A 249 9.29 16.18 8.97
C GLY A 249 8.87 14.81 9.46
N VAL A 250 9.83 14.03 9.97
CA VAL A 250 9.60 12.69 10.57
C VAL A 250 8.69 12.75 11.81
N LEU A 251 8.67 13.89 12.52
CA LEU A 251 7.83 14.18 13.68
C LEU A 251 6.83 15.34 13.41
N ALA A 252 6.78 15.83 12.17
CA ALA A 252 5.88 16.89 11.69
C ALA A 252 4.80 16.25 10.79
N PRO A 253 3.93 17.00 10.06
CA PRO A 253 3.01 16.39 9.11
C PRO A 253 3.81 15.58 8.08
N ASN A 254 3.69 14.26 8.11
CA ASN A 254 4.18 13.42 7.02
C ASN A 254 3.09 13.34 5.93
N SER A 255 3.44 12.81 4.76
CA SER A 255 2.51 12.66 3.63
C SER A 255 1.17 12.02 4.02
N ASN A 256 1.20 11.02 4.89
CA ASN A 256 -0.01 10.35 5.40
C ASN A 256 -0.87 11.25 6.29
N THR A 257 -0.25 12.10 7.11
CA THR A 257 -0.94 13.10 7.95
C THR A 257 -1.60 14.15 7.07
N VAL A 258 -0.86 14.63 6.06
CA VAL A 258 -1.37 15.58 5.06
C VAL A 258 -2.56 14.98 4.31
N ILE A 259 -2.46 13.74 3.82
CA ILE A 259 -3.58 13.07 3.16
C ILE A 259 -4.78 12.91 4.09
N GLY A 260 -4.55 12.50 5.34
CA GLY A 260 -5.61 12.36 6.33
C GLY A 260 -6.33 13.68 6.60
N CYS A 261 -5.59 14.79 6.72
CA CYS A 261 -6.17 16.10 6.96
C CYS A 261 -6.80 16.73 5.74
N ILE A 262 -6.16 16.63 4.58
CA ILE A 262 -6.74 17.06 3.30
C ILE A 262 -8.08 16.36 3.06
N LEU A 263 -8.19 15.07 3.35
CA LEU A 263 -9.46 14.34 3.21
C LEU A 263 -10.54 14.81 4.17
N GLU A 264 -10.17 15.15 5.41
CA GLU A 264 -11.10 15.68 6.42
C GLU A 264 -11.55 17.10 6.07
N ASP A 265 -10.60 17.99 5.77
CA ASP A 265 -10.84 19.41 5.46
C ASP A 265 -11.62 19.56 4.15
N ALA A 266 -11.31 18.74 3.14
CA ALA A 266 -12.06 18.67 1.90
C ALA A 266 -13.46 18.03 2.06
N GLY A 267 -13.82 17.54 3.25
CA GLY A 267 -15.07 16.82 3.48
C GLY A 267 -15.23 15.56 2.63
N VAL A 268 -14.12 14.97 2.18
CA VAL A 268 -14.10 13.71 1.43
C VAL A 268 -14.17 12.52 2.39
N MET A 269 -13.76 12.72 3.65
CA MET A 269 -13.78 11.72 4.71
C MET A 269 -14.11 12.38 6.05
N SER A 270 -14.98 11.77 6.83
CA SER A 270 -15.20 12.17 8.23
C SER A 270 -14.05 11.74 9.14
N ARG A 271 -13.90 12.41 10.28
CA ARG A 271 -12.94 12.02 11.32
C ARG A 271 -13.11 10.57 11.81
N ALA A 272 -14.34 10.07 11.84
CA ALA A 272 -14.64 8.69 12.23
C ALA A 272 -14.14 7.69 11.18
N GLU A 273 -14.36 7.97 9.89
CA GLU A 273 -13.84 7.17 8.78
C GLU A 273 -12.31 7.20 8.75
N ARG A 274 -11.69 8.34 9.04
CA ARG A 274 -10.23 8.48 9.16
C ARG A 274 -9.64 7.64 10.27
N SER A 275 -10.30 7.63 11.42
CA SER A 275 -9.91 6.82 12.58
C SER A 275 -10.12 5.33 12.35
N SER A 276 -11.12 4.94 11.55
CA SER A 276 -11.35 3.56 11.10
C SER A 276 -10.31 3.14 10.04
N ALA A 277 -10.03 4.02 9.08
CA ALA A 277 -9.04 3.83 8.04
C ALA A 277 -7.66 3.58 8.66
N LEU A 278 -7.24 4.34 9.68
CA LEU A 278 -6.01 4.07 10.43
C LEU A 278 -5.83 2.61 10.88
N LEU A 279 -6.88 2.01 11.45
CA LEU A 279 -6.83 0.63 11.94
C LEU A 279 -6.70 -0.35 10.78
N ALA A 280 -7.42 -0.11 9.69
CA ALA A 280 -7.41 -0.97 8.50
C ALA A 280 -6.11 -0.84 7.67
N VAL A 281 -5.59 0.38 7.58
CA VAL A 281 -4.60 0.82 6.60
C VAL A 281 -3.19 0.84 7.19
N ARG A 282 -3.06 0.95 8.53
CA ARG A 282 -1.78 0.94 9.28
C ARG A 282 -0.78 2.00 8.79
N ALA A 283 -1.27 3.10 8.23
CA ALA A 283 -0.46 4.22 7.78
C ALA A 283 -0.24 5.19 8.96
N PRO A 284 1.01 5.34 9.48
CA PRO A 284 1.29 6.28 10.55
C PRO A 284 0.99 7.71 10.07
N GLY A 285 0.24 8.48 10.87
CA GLY A 285 -0.05 9.90 10.60
C GLY A 285 -1.46 10.20 10.11
N VAL A 286 -2.15 9.27 9.43
CA VAL A 286 -3.51 9.51 8.86
C VAL A 286 -4.52 10.02 9.89
N GLY A 287 -4.36 9.67 11.17
CA GLY A 287 -5.26 10.06 12.26
C GLY A 287 -4.75 11.12 13.21
N ALA A 288 -3.62 11.77 12.89
CA ALA A 288 -3.18 12.90 13.68
C ALA A 288 -4.28 13.98 13.67
N ALA A 289 -4.46 14.70 14.77
CA ALA A 289 -5.45 15.78 14.79
C ALA A 289 -5.13 16.79 13.69
N CYS A 290 -6.14 17.12 12.89
CA CYS A 290 -6.08 18.22 11.94
C CYS A 290 -6.37 19.51 12.71
N ARG A 291 -5.81 20.62 12.25
CA ARG A 291 -5.93 21.90 12.97
C ARG A 291 -7.33 22.48 12.86
#